data_AF-A0A5N6JRQ4-F1
#
_entry.id   AF-A0A5N6JRQ4-F1
#
_cell.length_a   1.000
_cell.length_b   1.000
_cell.length_c   1.000
_cell.angle_alpha   90.00
_cell.angle_beta   90.00
_cell.angle_gamma   90.00
#
_symmetry.space_group_name_H-M   'P 1'
#
loop_
_entity.id
_entity.type
_entity.pdbx_description
1 polymer ?
#
loop_
_entity_poly.entity_id
_entity_poly.type
_entity_poly.pdbx_seq_one_letter_code
_entity_poly.pdbx_strand_id
1 'polypeptide(L)'
;MRLFRSSPKSLAQSDPLEPTAISKKLSEALPNSVFLPNDAAAFSQSTGSYWAKQECEVAPACVVRPRNDEEISTAVKILKNGHDESSTKSNSGEANFEHLFAVRSGGHSCVANAATIEGGVLIDLRPFNEVNTFG
;
A
#
# COMPACT_ATOMS: atom_id res chain seq x y z
N MET A 1 35.29 -6.97 -34.08
CA MET A 1 35.01 -7.15 -32.63
C MET A 1 34.61 -5.79 -32.06
N ARG A 2 33.32 -5.46 -32.03
CA ARG A 2 32.80 -4.18 -31.49
C ARG A 2 32.47 -4.38 -30.02
N LEU A 3 33.20 -3.70 -29.14
CA LEU A 3 32.90 -3.65 -27.71
C LEU A 3 31.66 -2.79 -27.50
N PHE A 4 30.51 -3.42 -27.28
CA PHE A 4 29.33 -2.75 -26.78
C PHE A 4 29.60 -2.34 -25.32
N ARG A 5 29.94 -1.06 -25.10
CA ARG A 5 29.89 -0.46 -23.77
C ARG A 5 28.42 -0.15 -23.47
N SER A 6 27.76 -1.03 -22.74
CA SER A 6 26.46 -0.71 -22.15
C SER A 6 26.69 0.34 -21.05
N SER A 7 26.16 1.54 -21.28
CA SER A 7 26.06 2.57 -20.25
C SER A 7 25.23 2.03 -19.06
N PRO A 8 25.57 2.37 -17.81
CA PRO A 8 24.71 2.06 -16.67
C PRO A 8 23.36 2.75 -16.88
N LYS A 9 22.27 1.97 -16.87
CA LYS A 9 20.92 2.51 -16.84
C LYS A 9 20.79 3.33 -15.56
N SER A 10 20.70 4.65 -15.71
CA SER A 10 20.32 5.56 -14.64
C SER A 10 19.01 5.07 -14.03
N LEU A 11 18.97 4.89 -12.70
CA LEU A 11 17.75 4.72 -11.91
C LEU A 11 17.03 6.07 -11.88
N ALA A 12 16.49 6.48 -13.02
CA ALA A 12 15.73 7.71 -13.16
C ALA A 12 14.28 7.43 -12.74
N GLN A 13 13.94 7.93 -11.55
CA GLN A 13 12.65 8.46 -11.12
C GLN A 13 11.42 7.98 -11.91
N SER A 14 10.66 7.08 -11.30
CA SER A 14 9.26 6.83 -11.68
C SER A 14 8.46 8.13 -11.56
N ASP A 15 7.64 8.42 -12.56
CA ASP A 15 6.65 9.50 -12.59
C ASP A 15 5.84 9.58 -11.27
N PRO A 16 5.23 10.73 -10.92
CA PRO A 16 4.34 10.80 -9.76
C PRO A 16 3.30 9.68 -9.87
N LEU A 17 3.23 8.81 -8.87
CA LEU A 17 2.31 7.67 -8.89
C LEU A 17 0.87 8.20 -9.02
N GLU A 18 0.33 8.19 -10.24
CA GLU A 18 -1.08 8.43 -10.50
C GLU A 18 -1.91 7.42 -9.68
N PRO A 19 -3.00 7.84 -9.02
CA PRO A 19 -3.79 6.93 -8.20
C PRO A 19 -4.33 5.76 -9.03
N THR A 20 -4.02 4.54 -8.60
CA THR A 20 -4.52 3.29 -9.17
C THR A 20 -6.05 3.20 -9.08
N ALA A 21 -6.68 2.33 -9.88
CA ALA A 21 -8.14 2.19 -9.86
C ALA A 21 -8.65 1.73 -8.49
N ILE A 22 -7.92 0.82 -7.84
CA ILE A 22 -8.25 0.38 -6.48
C ILE A 22 -8.13 1.51 -5.46
N SER A 23 -7.10 2.37 -5.57
CA SER A 23 -6.87 3.46 -4.63
C SER A 23 -7.97 4.54 -4.73
N LYS A 24 -8.47 4.80 -5.95
CA LYS A 24 -9.63 5.67 -6.19
C LYS A 24 -10.89 5.09 -5.55
N LYS A 25 -11.19 3.81 -5.80
CA LYS A 25 -12.37 3.13 -5.23
C LYS A 25 -12.34 3.12 -3.70
N LEU A 26 -11.17 2.92 -3.09
CA LEU A 26 -10.99 3.02 -1.65
C LEU A 26 -11.21 4.45 -1.15
N SER A 27 -10.64 5.45 -1.81
CA SER A 27 -10.79 6.86 -1.43
C SER A 27 -12.22 7.36 -1.54
N GLU A 28 -13.00 6.86 -2.51
CA GLU A 28 -14.41 7.18 -2.66
C GLU A 28 -15.26 6.56 -1.53
N ALA A 29 -14.96 5.31 -1.16
CA ALA A 29 -15.69 4.60 -0.11
C ALA A 29 -15.32 5.06 1.31
N LEU A 30 -14.06 5.48 1.51
CA LEU A 30 -13.46 5.76 2.82
C LEU A 30 -12.65 7.09 2.80
N PRO A 31 -13.28 8.25 2.49
CA PRO A 31 -12.57 9.50 2.20
C PRO A 31 -11.72 10.05 3.36
N ASN A 32 -12.02 9.68 4.60
CA ASN A 32 -11.28 10.12 5.79
C ASN A 32 -10.27 9.09 6.30
N SER A 33 -10.14 7.96 5.59
CA SER A 33 -9.33 6.82 6.02
C SER A 33 -8.36 6.37 4.94
N VAL A 34 -8.24 7.10 3.82
CA VAL A 34 -7.32 6.79 2.72
C VAL A 34 -6.39 7.95 2.47
N PHE A 35 -5.09 7.67 2.45
CA PHE A 35 -4.03 8.62 2.15
C PHE A 35 -3.35 8.23 0.85
N LEU A 36 -3.35 9.16 -0.11
CA LEU A 36 -2.75 8.99 -1.43
C LEU A 36 -1.36 9.65 -1.48
N PRO A 37 -0.41 9.16 -2.31
CA PRO A 37 0.92 9.74 -2.44
C PRO A 37 0.95 11.22 -2.85
N ASN A 38 -0.11 11.70 -3.51
CA ASN A 38 -0.25 13.11 -3.90
C ASN A 38 -0.61 14.03 -2.73
N ASP A 39 -1.06 13.49 -1.59
CA ASP A 39 -1.16 14.20 -0.31
C ASP A 39 0.10 13.97 0.51
N ALA A 40 1.18 14.65 0.12
CA ALA A 40 2.52 14.41 0.65
C ALA A 40 2.60 14.53 2.19
N ALA A 41 1.83 15.44 2.81
CA ALA A 41 1.87 15.65 4.26
C ALA A 41 1.17 14.51 5.02
N ALA A 42 -0.05 14.15 4.62
CA ALA A 42 -0.80 13.09 5.29
C ALA A 42 -0.21 11.71 5.00
N PHE A 43 0.27 11.49 3.77
CA PHE A 43 0.97 10.28 3.38
C PHE A 43 2.29 10.13 4.13
N SER A 44 3.11 11.19 4.22
CA SER A 44 4.37 11.16 5.00
C SER A 44 4.14 10.99 6.49
N GLN A 45 3.08 11.54 7.07
CA GLN A 45 2.75 11.27 8.48
C GLN A 45 2.27 9.82 8.67
N SER A 46 1.64 9.24 7.65
CA SER A 46 1.23 7.84 7.66
C SER A 46 2.40 6.87 7.57
N THR A 47 3.37 7.19 6.72
CA THR A 47 4.55 6.36 6.47
C THR A 47 5.71 6.70 7.40
N GLY A 48 5.77 7.89 7.99
CA GLY A 48 6.89 8.46 8.77
C GLY A 48 7.19 7.84 10.13
N SER A 49 6.79 6.59 10.35
CA SER A 49 7.12 5.79 11.54
C SER A 49 7.94 4.55 11.17
N TYR A 50 8.74 4.64 10.10
CA TYR A 50 9.67 3.57 9.75
C TYR A 50 10.91 3.62 10.64
N TRP A 51 11.11 2.57 11.43
CA TRP A 51 12.22 2.39 12.37
C TRP A 51 13.56 2.10 11.66
N ALA A 52 13.55 1.68 10.39
CA ALA A 52 14.75 1.44 9.59
C ALA A 52 14.63 2.03 8.17
N LYS A 53 15.71 2.65 7.67
CA LYS A 53 15.79 3.27 6.32
C LYS A 53 15.44 2.32 5.17
N GLN A 54 15.50 1.01 5.39
CA GLN A 54 15.17 -0.02 4.39
C GLN A 54 13.65 -0.14 4.14
N GLU A 55 12.79 0.22 5.11
CA GLU A 55 11.32 0.19 4.91
C GLU A 55 10.80 1.38 4.08
N CYS A 56 11.65 2.36 3.78
CA CYS A 56 11.36 3.44 2.84
C CYS A 56 11.61 3.04 1.37
N GLU A 57 12.11 1.84 1.08
CA GLU A 57 12.44 1.43 -0.31
C GLU A 57 11.20 1.04 -1.12
N VAL A 58 10.03 0.91 -0.49
CA VAL A 58 8.80 0.44 -1.14
C VAL A 58 7.61 1.34 -0.78
N ALA A 59 7.14 2.11 -1.77
CA ALA A 59 6.00 3.01 -1.63
C ALA A 59 4.68 2.30 -2.00
N PRO A 60 3.69 2.26 -1.10
CA PRO A 60 2.36 1.76 -1.45
C PRO A 60 1.64 2.75 -2.36
N ALA A 61 0.72 2.24 -3.18
CA ALA A 61 -0.16 3.05 -4.02
C ALA A 61 -1.12 3.91 -3.18
N CYS A 62 -1.54 3.41 -2.01
CA CYS A 62 -2.24 4.19 -0.98
C CYS A 62 -2.10 3.55 0.39
N VAL A 63 -2.36 4.35 1.44
CA VAL A 63 -2.47 3.85 2.82
C VAL A 63 -3.91 3.97 3.28
N VAL A 64 -4.50 2.86 3.71
CA VAL A 64 -5.80 2.82 4.39
C VAL A 64 -5.55 2.77 5.89
N ARG A 65 -6.04 3.75 6.65
CA ARG A 65 -6.04 3.76 8.11
C ARG A 65 -7.49 3.74 8.62
N PRO A 66 -8.07 2.54 8.81
CA PRO A 66 -9.44 2.43 9.30
C PRO A 66 -9.54 2.94 10.74
N ARG A 67 -10.70 3.49 11.09
CA ARG A 67 -11.01 4.04 12.41
C ARG A 67 -11.87 3.10 13.26
N ASN A 68 -12.52 2.12 12.63
CA ASN A 68 -13.38 1.13 13.26
C ASN A 68 -13.45 -0.16 12.41
N ASP A 69 -14.12 -1.17 12.97
CA ASP A 69 -14.35 -2.48 12.37
C ASP A 69 -15.16 -2.43 11.05
N GLU A 70 -16.09 -1.49 10.93
CA GLU A 70 -16.88 -1.28 9.70
C GLU A 70 -16.00 -0.82 8.53
N GLU A 71 -15.08 0.12 8.77
CA GLU A 71 -14.18 0.66 7.75
C GLU A 71 -13.16 -0.38 7.28
N ILE A 72 -12.58 -1.18 8.20
CA ILE A 72 -11.66 -2.25 7.81
C ILE A 72 -12.40 -3.36 7.04
N SER A 73 -13.62 -3.71 7.45
CA SER A 73 -14.47 -4.66 6.72
C SER A 73 -14.76 -4.18 5.29
N THR A 74 -15.05 -2.89 5.14
CA THR A 74 -15.28 -2.25 3.84
C THR A 74 -14.03 -2.28 2.96
N ALA A 75 -12.87 -1.91 3.51
CA ALA A 75 -11.60 -1.93 2.78
C ALA A 75 -11.26 -3.34 2.28
N VAL A 76 -11.37 -4.36 3.15
CA VAL A 76 -11.07 -5.76 2.78
C VAL A 76 -12.01 -6.28 1.70
N LYS A 77 -13.30 -5.94 1.75
CA LYS A 77 -14.26 -6.30 0.69
C LYS A 77 -13.89 -5.68 -0.67
N ILE A 78 -13.51 -4.40 -0.67
CA ILE A 78 -13.10 -3.70 -1.90
C ILE A 78 -11.86 -4.36 -2.51
N LEU A 79 -10.85 -4.63 -1.68
CA LEU A 79 -9.60 -5.29 -2.10
C LEU A 79 -9.85 -6.70 -2.63
N LYS A 80 -10.64 -7.51 -1.92
CA LYS A 80 -11.04 -8.85 -2.36
C LYS A 80 -11.74 -8.83 -3.71
N ASN A 81 -12.73 -7.97 -3.88
CA ASN A 81 -13.49 -7.89 -5.13
C ASN A 81 -12.60 -7.47 -6.30
N GLY A 82 -11.69 -6.51 -6.08
CA GLY A 82 -10.71 -6.12 -7.09
C GLY A 82 -9.78 -7.27 -7.49
N HIS A 83 -9.28 -8.03 -6.50
CA HIS A 83 -8.44 -9.21 -6.75
C HIS A 83 -9.19 -10.28 -7.56
N ASP A 84 -10.45 -10.58 -7.22
CA ASP A 84 -11.27 -11.57 -7.93
C ASP A 84 -11.53 -11.12 -9.38
N GLU A 85 -11.81 -9.83 -9.61
CA GLU A 85 -12.00 -9.25 -10.94
C GLU A 85 -10.72 -9.24 -11.80
N SER A 86 -9.55 -9.03 -11.19
CA SER A 86 -8.26 -9.04 -11.90
C SER A 86 -7.79 -10.46 -12.24
N SER A 87 -8.07 -11.42 -11.35
CA SER A 87 -7.70 -12.84 -11.50
C SER A 87 -8.45 -13.50 -12.66
N THR A 88 -9.66 -13.04 -12.97
CA THR A 88 -10.46 -13.56 -14.10
C THR A 88 -10.07 -12.97 -15.46
N LYS A 89 -9.34 -11.85 -15.48
CA LYS A 89 -8.94 -11.14 -16.70
C LYS A 89 -7.51 -11.44 -17.16
N SER A 90 -6.67 -11.95 -16.26
CA SER A 90 -5.24 -12.18 -16.54
C SER A 90 -4.96 -13.63 -16.91
N ASN A 91 -4.85 -13.92 -18.21
CA ASN A 91 -4.41 -15.23 -18.72
C ASN A 91 -2.87 -15.44 -18.61
N SER A 92 -2.13 -14.42 -18.16
CA SER A 92 -0.66 -14.41 -18.13
C SER A 92 -0.05 -15.02 -16.86
N GLY A 93 -0.84 -15.31 -15.82
CA GLY A 93 -0.33 -15.81 -14.54
C GLY A 93 0.55 -14.81 -13.76
N GLU A 94 0.71 -13.57 -14.26
CA GLU A 94 1.43 -12.51 -13.57
C GLU A 94 0.57 -11.93 -12.45
N ALA A 95 1.16 -11.79 -11.25
CA ALA A 95 0.48 -11.20 -10.11
C ALA A 95 0.25 -9.70 -10.35
N ASN A 96 -1.01 -9.26 -10.30
CA ASN A 96 -1.34 -7.84 -10.34
C ASN A 96 -1.20 -7.24 -8.93
N PHE A 97 -0.06 -6.59 -8.69
CA PHE A 97 0.29 -5.97 -7.40
C PHE A 97 -0.70 -4.90 -6.93
N GLU A 98 -1.47 -4.29 -7.83
CA GLU A 98 -2.52 -3.31 -7.47
C GLU A 98 -3.55 -3.90 -6.51
N HIS A 99 -3.83 -5.21 -6.61
CA HIS A 99 -4.88 -5.86 -5.83
C HIS A 99 -4.35 -6.60 -4.59
N LEU A 100 -3.05 -6.50 -4.34
CA LEU A 100 -2.42 -7.04 -3.16
C LEU A 100 -2.35 -5.97 -2.06
N PHE A 101 -2.35 -6.41 -0.82
CA PHE A 101 -2.24 -5.51 0.32
C PHE A 101 -1.31 -6.06 1.40
N ALA A 102 -0.64 -5.15 2.10
CA ALA A 102 0.12 -5.41 3.30
C ALA A 102 -0.62 -4.89 4.53
N VAL A 103 -0.39 -5.48 5.71
CA VAL A 103 -1.02 -5.07 6.96
C VAL A 103 0.05 -4.70 7.98
N ARG A 104 -0.03 -3.48 8.52
CA ARG A 104 0.86 -2.98 9.57
C ARG A 104 0.07 -2.66 10.83
N SER A 105 0.48 -3.25 11.95
CA SER A 105 0.04 -2.84 13.30
C SER A 105 1.15 -2.02 13.97
N GLY A 106 1.91 -2.59 14.91
CA GLY A 106 2.98 -1.87 15.64
C GLY A 106 4.25 -1.53 14.84
N GLY A 107 4.41 -2.01 13.60
CA GLY A 107 5.56 -1.65 12.75
C GLY A 107 6.94 -2.20 13.19
N HIS A 108 6.97 -3.24 14.04
CA HIS A 108 8.22 -3.87 14.49
C HIS A 108 8.74 -5.00 13.56
N SER A 109 8.04 -5.29 12.47
CA SER A 109 8.54 -6.24 11.48
C SER A 109 9.75 -5.64 10.78
N CYS A 110 10.83 -6.41 10.64
CA CYS A 110 11.99 -6.07 9.82
C CYS A 110 11.92 -6.69 8.41
N VAL A 111 10.78 -7.30 8.06
CA VAL A 111 10.59 -8.01 6.80
C VAL A 111 10.06 -7.05 5.74
N ALA A 112 10.92 -6.72 4.77
CA ALA A 112 10.52 -6.02 3.56
C ALA A 112 9.33 -6.75 2.90
N ASN A 113 8.35 -6.00 2.40
CA ASN A 113 7.08 -6.49 1.85
C ASN A 113 6.07 -7.12 2.84
N ALA A 114 6.39 -7.24 4.14
CA ALA A 114 5.41 -7.68 5.14
C ALA A 114 4.64 -6.51 5.75
N ALA A 115 5.27 -5.33 5.86
CA ALA A 115 4.70 -4.12 6.45
C ALA A 115 4.49 -2.97 5.44
N THR A 116 4.79 -3.19 4.17
CA THR A 116 4.56 -2.28 3.02
C THR A 116 4.43 -3.14 1.75
N ILE A 117 3.91 -2.61 0.64
CA ILE A 117 3.82 -3.31 -0.64
C ILE A 117 3.98 -2.34 -1.81
N GLU A 118 4.77 -2.68 -2.81
CA GLU A 118 5.00 -1.81 -3.97
C GLU A 118 3.78 -1.83 -4.88
N GLY A 119 3.23 -0.67 -5.21
CA GLY A 119 2.06 -0.56 -6.09
C GLY A 119 0.75 -1.13 -5.54
N GLY A 120 0.78 -1.76 -4.36
CA GLY A 120 -0.39 -2.28 -3.65
C GLY A 120 -0.88 -1.35 -2.53
N VAL A 121 -1.76 -1.87 -1.66
CA VAL A 121 -2.38 -1.10 -0.57
C VAL A 121 -1.76 -1.43 0.77
N LEU A 122 -1.43 -0.42 1.57
CA LEU A 122 -1.03 -0.61 2.97
C LEU A 122 -2.23 -0.40 3.90
N ILE A 123 -2.58 -1.39 4.72
CA ILE A 123 -3.57 -1.25 5.80
C ILE A 123 -2.84 -0.96 7.11
N ASP A 124 -3.12 0.19 7.72
CA ASP A 124 -2.50 0.70 8.94
C ASP A 124 -3.45 0.58 10.13
N LEU A 125 -3.23 -0.43 10.98
CA LEU A 125 -4.05 -0.77 12.13
C LEU A 125 -3.62 -0.08 13.43
N ARG A 126 -2.68 0.86 13.38
CA ARG A 126 -2.25 1.63 14.58
C ARG A 126 -3.38 2.24 15.41
N PRO A 127 -4.52 2.69 14.84
CA PRO A 127 -5.64 3.20 15.64
C PRO A 127 -6.38 2.15 16.46
N PHE A 128 -6.25 0.85 16.16
CA PHE A 128 -6.89 -0.23 16.88
C PHE A 128 -6.03 -0.59 18.10
N ASN A 129 -6.02 0.30 19.09
CA ASN A 129 -5.15 0.21 20.26
C ASN A 129 -5.91 0.23 21.61
N GLU A 130 -7.25 0.12 21.57
CA GLU A 130 -8.09 0.08 22.75
C GLU A 130 -8.13 -1.34 23.35
N VAL A 131 -8.00 -1.42 24.68
CA VAL A 131 -8.12 -2.68 25.44
C VAL A 131 -9.19 -2.47 26.51
N ASN A 132 -10.31 -3.17 26.37
CA ASN A 132 -11.40 -3.15 27.35
C ASN A 132 -11.20 -4.25 28.40
N THR A 133 -10.94 -3.84 29.64
CA THR A 133 -10.92 -4.75 30.79
C THR A 133 -12.19 -4.52 31.59
N PHE A 134 -13.05 -5.53 31.68
CA PHE A 134 -14.22 -5.46 32.55
C PHE A 134 -13.75 -5.50 34.01
N GLY A 135 -14.15 -4.51 34.80
CA GLY A 135 -13.98 -4.45 36.25
C GLY A 135 -15.26 -4.84 36.98
#